data_AF-A0A2N0H4J4-F1
#
_entry.id   AF-A0A2N0H4J4-F1
#
_cell.length_a   1.000
_cell.length_b   1.000
_cell.length_c   1.000
_cell.angle_alpha   90.00
_cell.angle_beta   90.00
_cell.angle_gamma   90.00
#
_symmetry.space_group_name_H-M   'P 1'
#
loop_
_entity.id
_entity.type
_entity.pdbx_description
1 polymer ?
#
loop_
_entity_poly.entity_id
_entity_poly.type
_entity_poly.pdbx_seq_one_letter_code
_entity_poly.pdbx_strand_id
1 'polypeptide(L)'
;MDNDHVFNSVQWMNFQLLTLIHSNLKTNPAATAYSFRLTKEQCTRLLKMSFTDIQTIAANMTGESLFLPRDDLLQLLDAPAGLASILSAVRKHVPPGSRMEPGMAMSS
;
A
#
# COMPACT_ATOMS: atom_id res chain seq x y z
N MET A 1 2.85 -26.02 22.94
CA MET A 1 3.78 -24.88 23.08
C MET A 1 3.31 -23.85 22.09
N ASP A 2 2.50 -22.91 22.57
CA ASP A 2 2.05 -21.78 21.77
C ASP A 2 3.27 -20.91 21.52
N ASN A 3 3.83 -21.01 20.31
CA ASN A 3 4.73 -19.97 19.84
C ASN A 3 3.83 -18.76 19.56
N ASP A 4 3.63 -17.95 20.60
CA ASP A 4 3.30 -16.54 20.44
C ASP A 4 4.47 -15.94 19.65
N HIS A 5 4.43 -16.10 18.32
CA HIS A 5 5.39 -15.49 17.43
C HIS A 5 5.14 -14.00 17.52
N VAL A 6 5.89 -13.36 18.43
CA VAL A 6 5.97 -11.91 18.53
C VAL A 6 6.36 -11.43 17.13
N PHE A 7 5.43 -10.75 16.48
CA PHE A 7 5.68 -10.17 15.18
C PHE A 7 6.89 -9.25 15.29
N ASN A 8 7.83 -9.41 14.36
CA ASN A 8 8.84 -8.39 14.15
C ASN A 8 8.18 -7.11 13.63
N SER A 9 8.92 -6.01 13.61
CA SER A 9 8.37 -4.69 13.24
C SER A 9 7.67 -4.67 11.88
N VAL A 10 8.18 -5.42 10.89
CA VAL A 10 7.62 -5.49 9.53
C VAL A 10 6.34 -6.32 9.51
N GLN A 11 6.34 -7.50 10.14
CA GLN A 11 5.16 -8.34 10.29
C GLN A 11 4.04 -7.61 11.04
N TRP A 12 4.39 -6.88 12.11
CA TRP A 12 3.44 -6.09 12.90
C TRP A 12 2.83 -4.95 12.06
N MET A 13 3.66 -4.21 11.33
CA MET A 13 3.19 -3.15 10.44
C MET A 13 2.25 -3.69 9.36
N ASN A 14 2.62 -4.80 8.70
CA ASN A 14 1.79 -5.46 7.70
C ASN A 14 0.44 -5.88 8.27
N PHE A 15 0.45 -6.49 9.47
CA PHE A 15 -0.77 -6.93 10.15
C PHE A 15 -1.70 -5.78 10.51
N GLN A 16 -1.15 -4.70 11.09
CA GLN A 16 -1.92 -3.52 11.47
C GLN A 16 -2.56 -2.86 10.25
N LEU A 17 -1.78 -2.68 9.19
CA LEU A 17 -2.25 -2.02 7.98
C LEU A 17 -3.32 -2.84 7.25
N LEU A 18 -3.12 -4.17 7.11
CA LEU A 18 -4.12 -5.06 6.52
C LEU A 18 -5.42 -5.09 7.35
N THR A 19 -5.31 -5.17 8.68
CA THR A 19 -6.47 -5.17 9.58
C THR A 19 -7.26 -3.86 9.45
N LEU A 20 -6.58 -2.71 9.44
CA LEU A 20 -7.19 -1.40 9.28
C LEU A 20 -7.90 -1.25 7.94
N ILE A 21 -7.26 -1.66 6.85
CA ILE A 21 -7.85 -1.63 5.51
C ILE A 21 -9.09 -2.54 5.47
N HIS A 22 -8.98 -3.76 5.99
CA HIS A 22 -10.06 -4.72 5.99
C HIS A 22 -11.28 -4.22 6.79
N SER A 23 -11.08 -3.63 7.98
CA SER A 23 -12.18 -3.06 8.77
C SER A 23 -12.83 -1.88 8.05
N ASN A 24 -12.03 -1.00 7.45
CA ASN A 24 -12.54 0.19 6.78
C ASN A 24 -13.22 -0.13 5.44
N LEU A 25 -12.79 -1.18 4.73
CA LEU A 25 -13.49 -1.66 3.54
C LEU A 25 -14.91 -2.14 3.86
N LYS A 26 -15.16 -2.68 5.07
CA LYS A 26 -16.50 -3.10 5.51
C LYS A 26 -17.44 -1.94 5.78
N THR A 27 -16.91 -0.79 6.21
CA THR A 27 -17.71 0.38 6.61
C THR A 27 -17.80 1.44 5.52
N ASN A 28 -16.70 1.74 4.83
CA ASN A 28 -16.60 2.74 3.78
C ASN A 28 -15.67 2.28 2.64
N PRO A 29 -16.16 1.40 1.73
CA PRO A 29 -15.31 0.78 0.71
C PRO A 29 -14.73 1.78 -0.29
N ALA A 30 -15.50 2.78 -0.72
CA ALA A 30 -15.05 3.73 -1.73
C ALA A 30 -13.93 4.66 -1.19
N ALA A 31 -14.12 5.23 0.00
CA ALA A 31 -13.11 6.09 0.61
C ALA A 31 -11.84 5.30 0.99
N THR A 32 -11.99 4.06 1.45
CA THR A 32 -10.87 3.19 1.78
C THR A 32 -10.07 2.81 0.53
N ALA A 33 -10.75 2.38 -0.54
CA ALA A 33 -10.09 2.07 -1.80
C ALA A 33 -9.31 3.27 -2.36
N TYR A 34 -9.88 4.47 -2.27
CA TYR A 34 -9.20 5.70 -2.68
C TYR A 34 -7.97 6.02 -1.80
N SER A 35 -8.13 6.01 -0.48
CA SER A 35 -7.09 6.40 0.47
C SER A 35 -5.87 5.47 0.41
N PHE A 36 -6.11 4.17 0.22
CA PHE A 36 -5.06 3.15 0.14
C PHE A 36 -4.70 2.77 -1.30
N ARG A 37 -5.23 3.50 -2.30
CA ARG A 37 -4.98 3.27 -3.74
C ARG A 37 -5.18 1.81 -4.18
N LEU A 38 -6.23 1.18 -3.66
CA LEU A 38 -6.52 -0.23 -3.92
C LEU A 38 -7.30 -0.41 -5.22
N THR A 39 -6.96 -1.45 -5.97
CA THR A 39 -7.76 -1.87 -7.12
C THR A 39 -9.05 -2.55 -6.66
N LYS A 40 -10.03 -2.64 -7.56
CA LYS A 40 -11.29 -3.38 -7.31
C LYS A 40 -11.03 -4.84 -6.92
N GLU A 41 -10.04 -5.46 -7.56
CA GLU A 41 -9.64 -6.84 -7.28
C GLU A 41 -9.06 -6.98 -5.87
N GLN A 42 -8.14 -6.09 -5.48
CA GLN A 42 -7.56 -6.06 -4.14
C GLN A 42 -8.65 -5.87 -3.08
N CYS A 43 -9.56 -4.92 -3.27
CA CYS A 43 -10.69 -4.71 -2.36
C CYS A 43 -11.55 -5.97 -2.20
N THR A 44 -11.87 -6.61 -3.33
CA THR A 44 -12.69 -7.84 -3.35
C THR A 44 -11.99 -8.99 -2.64
N ARG A 45 -10.68 -9.14 -2.83
CA ARG A 45 -9.88 -10.17 -2.17
C ARG A 45 -9.82 -9.93 -0.66
N LEU A 46 -9.51 -8.70 -0.23
CA LEU A 46 -9.41 -8.33 1.17
C LEU A 46 -10.74 -8.54 1.92
N LEU A 47 -11.87 -8.16 1.31
CA LEU A 47 -13.20 -8.38 1.91
C LEU A 47 -13.60 -9.84 2.10
N LYS A 48 -12.98 -10.77 1.34
CA LYS A 48 -13.22 -12.21 1.46
C LYS A 48 -12.32 -12.88 2.50
N MET A 49 -11.30 -12.18 3.01
CA MET A 49 -10.36 -12.75 3.96
C MET A 49 -10.97 -12.78 5.37
N SER A 50 -10.70 -13.86 6.09
CA SER A 50 -10.89 -13.91 7.53
C SER A 50 -9.76 -13.16 8.25
N PHE A 51 -9.96 -12.88 9.54
CA PHE A 51 -8.89 -12.32 10.37
C PHE A 51 -7.68 -13.27 10.47
N THR A 52 -7.93 -14.58 10.54
CA THR A 52 -6.88 -15.61 10.53
C THR A 52 -6.06 -15.58 9.25
N ASP A 53 -6.69 -15.35 8.09
CA ASP A 53 -5.97 -15.21 6.82
C ASP A 53 -5.05 -13.98 6.84
N ILE A 54 -5.54 -12.86 7.37
CA ILE A 54 -4.75 -11.61 7.50
C ILE A 54 -3.53 -11.84 8.42
N GLN A 55 -3.76 -12.45 9.58
CA GLN A 55 -2.69 -12.78 10.52
C GLN A 55 -1.66 -13.72 9.89
N THR A 56 -2.11 -14.73 9.14
CA THR A 56 -1.25 -15.70 8.47
C THR A 56 -0.39 -15.01 7.41
N ILE A 57 -0.96 -14.16 6.55
CA ILE A 57 -0.19 -13.43 5.55
C ILE A 57 0.88 -12.55 6.24
N ALA A 58 0.48 -11.77 7.25
CA ALA A 58 1.42 -10.88 7.94
C ALA A 58 2.56 -11.65 8.63
N ALA A 59 2.26 -12.77 9.28
CA ALA A 59 3.25 -13.63 9.92
C ALA A 59 4.27 -14.21 8.93
N ASN A 60 3.88 -14.46 7.69
CA ASN A 60 4.78 -15.01 6.68
C ASN A 60 5.64 -13.95 5.96
N MET A 61 5.32 -12.66 6.12
CA MET A 61 6.08 -11.55 5.52
C MET A 61 7.16 -11.04 6.49
N THR A 62 8.23 -11.82 6.65
CA THR A 62 9.26 -11.61 7.67
C THR A 62 10.21 -10.45 7.38
N GLY A 63 10.52 -10.18 6.12
CA GLY A 63 11.55 -9.20 5.72
C GLY A 63 11.04 -8.04 4.86
N GLU A 64 9.79 -8.09 4.40
CA GLU A 64 9.29 -7.15 3.40
C GLU A 64 7.93 -6.55 3.80
N SER A 65 7.80 -5.25 3.59
CA SER A 65 6.52 -4.57 3.68
C SER A 65 5.64 -4.98 2.50
N LEU A 66 4.38 -5.34 2.76
CA LEU A 66 3.38 -5.56 1.73
C LEU A 66 2.98 -4.25 1.02
N PHE A 67 3.29 -3.11 1.64
CA PHE A 67 2.97 -1.79 1.12
C PHE A 67 4.27 -1.06 0.84
N LEU A 68 4.48 -0.74 -0.43
CA LEU A 68 5.66 0.00 -0.87
C LEU A 68 5.53 1.47 -0.47
N PRO A 69 6.65 2.11 -0.07
CA PRO A 69 6.70 3.56 0.03
C PRO A 69 6.27 4.21 -1.28
N ARG A 70 5.69 5.41 -1.18
CA ARG A 70 5.29 6.15 -2.37
C ARG A 70 6.51 6.62 -3.16
N ASP A 71 6.40 6.59 -4.49
CA ASP A 71 7.45 7.07 -5.40
C ASP A 71 7.79 8.56 -5.18
N ASP A 72 6.83 9.35 -4.68
CA ASP A 72 6.96 10.78 -4.42
C ASP A 72 7.27 11.10 -2.94
N LEU A 73 7.66 10.11 -2.13
CA LEU A 73 7.81 10.27 -0.68
C LEU A 73 8.71 11.46 -0.30
N LEU A 74 9.90 11.57 -0.90
CA LEU A 74 10.83 12.67 -0.60
C LEU A 74 10.21 14.04 -0.94
N GLN A 75 9.58 14.16 -2.10
CA GLN A 75 8.89 15.39 -2.51
C GLN A 75 7.77 15.77 -1.53
N LEU A 76 7.07 14.79 -0.95
CA LEU A 76 6.03 15.03 0.05
C LEU A 76 6.62 15.45 1.41
N LEU A 77 7.76 14.88 1.80
CA LEU A 77 8.45 15.23 3.04
C LEU A 77 9.06 16.65 2.99
N ASP A 78 9.50 17.09 1.80
CA ASP A 78 10.07 18.42 1.58
C ASP A 78 9.00 19.49 1.31
N ALA A 79 7.75 19.10 1.06
CA ALA A 79 6.67 20.03 0.75
C ALA A 79 6.21 20.80 2.00
N PRO A 80 5.78 22.07 1.86
CA PRO A 80 5.06 22.76 2.92
C PRO A 80 3.84 21.94 3.36
N ALA A 81 3.63 21.78 4.68
CA ALA A 81 2.62 20.87 5.22
C ALA A 81 1.21 21.07 4.64
N GLY A 82 0.81 22.33 4.38
CA GLY A 82 -0.49 22.65 3.78
C GLY A 82 -0.66 22.20 2.32
N LEU A 83 0.42 21.87 1.62
CA LEU A 83 0.40 21.46 0.21
C LEU A 83 0.60 19.94 0.02
N ALA A 84 1.13 19.23 1.02
CA ALA A 84 1.44 17.80 0.89
C ALA A 84 0.22 16.96 0.47
N SER A 85 -0.96 17.25 1.02
CA SER A 85 -2.20 16.55 0.65
C SER A 85 -2.60 16.79 -0.81
N ILE A 86 -2.47 18.04 -1.28
CA ILE A 86 -2.81 18.43 -2.66
C ILE A 86 -1.83 17.79 -3.63
N LEU A 87 -0.53 17.86 -3.35
CA LEU A 87 0.52 17.23 -4.15
C LEU A 87 0.33 15.71 -4.26
N SER A 88 -0.02 15.07 -3.13
CA SER A 88 -0.34 13.66 -3.08
C SER A 88 -1.52 13.28 -3.98
N ALA A 89 -2.54 14.12 -4.09
CA ALA A 89 -3.77 13.84 -4.87
C ALA A 89 -3.59 14.03 -6.38
N VAL A 90 -2.78 15.00 -6.81
CA VAL A 90 -2.63 15.36 -8.24
C VAL A 90 -1.70 14.41 -9.01
N ARG A 91 -0.76 13.74 -8.32
CA ARG A 91 0.16 12.80 -8.96
C ARG A 91 -0.56 11.50 -9.35
N LYS A 92 -0.70 11.28 -10.66
CA LYS A 92 -1.00 9.97 -11.23
C LYS A 92 0.16 9.03 -10.89
N HIS A 93 -0.15 7.88 -10.29
CA HIS A 93 0.82 6.80 -10.19
C HIS A 93 1.15 6.37 -11.63
N VAL A 94 2.37 6.67 -12.06
CA VAL A 94 2.90 6.13 -13.30
C VAL A 94 3.51 4.78 -12.92
N PRO A 95 3.08 3.65 -13.51
CA PRO A 95 3.72 2.36 -13.25
C PRO A 95 5.21 2.43 -13.59
N PRO A 96 6.10 1.82 -12.80
CA PRO A 96 7.50 1.71 -13.15
C PRO A 96 7.60 0.92 -14.47
N GLY A 97 8.01 1.60 -15.55
CA GLY A 97 8.06 1.06 -16.92
C GLY A 97 7.37 1.92 -17.98
N SER A 98 6.52 2.88 -17.59
CA SER A 98 5.88 3.80 -18.55
C SER A 98 6.66 5.10 -18.80
N ARG A 99 7.76 5.31 -18.06
CA ARG A 99 8.70 6.39 -18.33
C ARG A 99 9.57 5.97 -19.52
N MET A 100 9.04 6.08 -20.73
CA MET A 100 9.91 6.19 -21.89
C MET A 100 10.71 7.47 -21.70
N GLU A 101 12.00 7.32 -21.40
CA GLU A 101 12.96 8.42 -21.48
C GLU A 101 12.84 9.01 -22.89
N PRO A 102 12.54 10.32 -23.03
CA PRO A 102 12.49 10.99 -24.33
C PRO A 102 13.92 11.07 -24.88
N GLY A 103 14.36 10.00 -25.53
CA GLY A 103 15.71 9.90 -26.09
C GLY A 103 16.05 8.57 -26.78
N MET A 104 15.23 7.52 -26.65
CA MET A 104 15.53 6.20 -27.24
C MET A 104 14.77 5.89 -28.55
N ALA A 105 13.96 6.82 -29.06
CA ALA A 105 13.40 6.69 -30.40
C ALA A 105 14.35 7.39 -31.38
N MET A 106 15.06 6.58 -32.16
CA MET A 106 15.65 6.80 -33.48
C MET A 106 17.03 6.14 -33.56
N SER A 107 17.06 4.84 -33.85
CA SER A 107 18.13 4.18 -34.62
C SER A 107 17.70 2.78 -35.01
N SER A 108 17.07 2.67 -36.19
CA SER A 108 17.21 1.63 -37.23
C SER A 108 15.91 1.47 -38.00
#